data_AF-A0A2G6DM54-F1
#
_entry.id   AF-A0A2G6DM54-F1
#
_cell.length_a   1.000
_cell.length_b   1.000
_cell.length_c   1.000
_cell.angle_alpha   90.00
_cell.angle_beta   90.00
_cell.angle_gamma   90.00
#
_symmetry.space_group_name_H-M   'P 1'
#
loop_
_entity.id
_entity.type
_entity.pdbx_description
1 polymer ?
#
loop_
_entity_poly.entity_id
_entity_poly.type
_entity_poly.pdbx_seq_one_letter_code
_entity_poly.pdbx_strand_id
1 'polypeptide(L)'
;VSKVLGSTATVATWFHTCASVAALPASFAQVVVDPGALDGNALDNWLAWLDGRNPICLPVLSAATPDAVPHPDQLAEQAQRWIAAAGAEDVEHVLSPTCGLAGWSAEGAGRAFAALRDAAEILAAG
;
A
#
# COMPACT_ATOMS: atom_id res chain seq x y z
N VAL A 1 -9.20 42.25 5.94
CA VAL A 1 -8.78 41.74 4.61
C VAL A 1 -8.60 40.23 4.74
N SER A 2 -9.64 39.45 4.42
CA SER A 2 -9.59 37.98 4.45
C SER A 2 -9.38 37.48 3.03
N LYS A 3 -8.25 36.80 2.79
CA LYS A 3 -7.98 36.11 1.53
C LYS A 3 -8.28 34.63 1.76
N VAL A 4 -9.44 34.18 1.30
CA VAL A 4 -9.72 32.74 1.15
C VAL A 4 -8.95 32.29 -0.09
N LEU A 5 -7.85 31.58 0.11
CA LEU A 5 -7.20 30.84 -0.96
C LEU A 5 -8.04 29.58 -1.18
N GLY A 6 -8.78 29.54 -2.29
CA GLY A 6 -9.52 28.35 -2.71
C GLY A 6 -8.55 27.21 -2.99
N SER A 7 -8.42 26.29 -2.04
CA SER A 7 -7.86 24.98 -2.30
C SER A 7 -8.98 24.12 -2.86
N THR A 8 -8.87 23.72 -4.13
CA THR A 8 -9.64 22.61 -4.69
C THR A 8 -9.06 21.31 -4.14
N ALA A 9 -9.24 21.05 -2.86
CA ALA A 9 -8.86 19.77 -2.27
C ALA A 9 -9.75 18.69 -2.90
N THR A 10 -9.19 17.90 -3.80
CA THR A 10 -9.83 16.69 -4.29
C THR A 10 -9.80 15.66 -3.16
N VAL A 11 -10.97 15.17 -2.76
CA VAL A 11 -11.07 14.10 -1.77
C VAL A 11 -10.68 12.79 -2.44
N ALA A 12 -9.50 12.27 -2.13
CA ALA A 12 -9.12 10.91 -2.51
C ALA A 12 -9.82 9.92 -1.57
N THR A 13 -10.63 9.01 -2.12
CA THR A 13 -11.28 7.95 -1.34
C THR A 13 -10.49 6.66 -1.49
N TRP A 14 -10.05 6.12 -0.35
CA TRP A 14 -9.26 4.90 -0.26
C TRP A 14 -10.13 3.76 0.25
N PHE A 15 -10.07 2.61 -0.40
CA PHE A 15 -10.71 1.38 0.04
C PHE A 15 -9.65 0.42 0.58
N HIS A 16 -9.96 -0.22 1.69
CA HIS A 16 -9.10 -1.22 2.29
C HIS A 16 -9.90 -2.50 2.56
N THR A 17 -9.33 -3.65 2.21
CA THR A 17 -9.91 -4.96 2.52
C THR A 17 -8.83 -5.94 2.95
N CYS A 18 -9.01 -6.55 4.12
CA CYS A 18 -8.18 -7.67 4.61
C CYS A 18 -8.79 -9.03 4.20
N ALA A 19 -9.95 -9.03 3.51
CA ALA A 19 -10.60 -10.24 3.01
C ALA A 19 -10.39 -10.39 1.49
N SER A 20 -10.39 -11.66 1.04
CA SER A 20 -10.38 -11.96 -0.39
C SER A 20 -11.60 -11.36 -1.06
N VAL A 21 -11.37 -10.61 -2.14
CA VAL A 21 -12.41 -9.93 -2.90
C VAL A 21 -12.41 -10.46 -4.32
N ALA A 22 -13.54 -11.02 -4.75
CA ALA A 22 -13.71 -11.50 -6.12
C ALA A 22 -13.83 -10.36 -7.14
N ALA A 23 -14.20 -9.15 -6.68
CA ALA A 23 -14.32 -7.95 -7.51
C ALA A 23 -14.00 -6.69 -6.70
N LEU A 24 -13.27 -5.76 -7.32
CA LEU A 24 -12.95 -4.46 -6.73
C LEU A 24 -14.05 -3.44 -7.04
N PRO A 25 -14.43 -2.59 -6.07
CA PRO A 25 -15.42 -1.55 -6.33
C PRO A 25 -14.85 -0.48 -7.26
N ALA A 26 -15.50 -0.28 -8.41
CA ALA A 26 -15.05 0.64 -9.47
C ALA A 26 -15.02 2.13 -9.10
N SER A 27 -15.62 2.52 -7.96
CA SER A 27 -15.80 3.92 -7.56
C SER A 27 -14.70 4.50 -6.66
N PHE A 28 -13.73 3.69 -6.23
CA PHE A 28 -12.67 4.17 -5.34
C PHE A 28 -11.48 4.68 -6.13
N ALA A 29 -10.79 5.68 -5.57
CA ALA A 29 -9.59 6.22 -6.20
C ALA A 29 -8.38 5.33 -5.93
N GLN A 30 -8.36 4.64 -4.78
CA GLN A 30 -7.25 3.76 -4.37
C GLN A 30 -7.78 2.53 -3.65
N VAL A 31 -7.14 1.38 -3.87
CA VAL A 31 -7.49 0.09 -3.26
C VAL A 31 -6.24 -0.50 -2.62
N VAL A 32 -6.30 -0.73 -1.31
CA VAL A 32 -5.30 -1.47 -0.54
C VAL A 32 -5.82 -2.89 -0.29
N VAL A 33 -5.24 -3.88 -0.98
CA VAL A 33 -5.59 -5.29 -0.80
C VAL A 33 -4.40 -6.03 -0.26
N ASP A 34 -4.58 -6.85 0.78
CA ASP A 34 -3.57 -7.83 1.19
C ASP A 34 -3.36 -8.86 0.07
N PRO A 35 -2.16 -8.96 -0.51
CA PRO A 35 -1.91 -9.88 -1.59
C PRO A 35 -1.99 -11.35 -1.18
N GLY A 36 -1.79 -11.66 0.11
CA GLY A 36 -2.08 -12.99 0.64
C GLY A 36 -3.56 -13.36 0.57
N ALA A 37 -4.44 -12.37 0.36
CA ALA A 37 -5.88 -12.55 0.16
C ALA A 37 -6.30 -12.52 -1.32
N LEU A 38 -5.37 -12.27 -2.27
CA LEU A 38 -5.65 -12.32 -3.70
C LEU A 38 -5.43 -13.75 -4.22
N ASP A 39 -6.47 -14.35 -4.79
CA ASP A 39 -6.29 -15.50 -5.69
C ASP A 39 -5.81 -15.03 -7.07
N GLY A 40 -5.45 -15.96 -7.96
CA GLY A 40 -4.91 -15.61 -9.28
C GLY A 40 -5.85 -14.72 -10.11
N ASN A 41 -7.16 -14.96 -10.06
CA ASN A 41 -8.13 -14.14 -10.79
C ASN A 41 -8.31 -12.76 -10.14
N ALA A 42 -8.29 -12.69 -8.81
CA ALA A 42 -8.37 -11.44 -8.07
C ALA A 42 -7.13 -10.56 -8.28
N LEU A 43 -5.94 -11.19 -8.40
CA LEU A 43 -4.71 -10.50 -8.76
C LEU A 43 -4.81 -9.90 -10.16
N ASP A 44 -5.19 -10.67 -11.17
CA ASP A 44 -5.34 -10.17 -12.55
C ASP A 44 -6.35 -9.03 -12.64
N ASN A 45 -7.48 -9.13 -11.92
CA ASN A 45 -8.48 -8.06 -11.85
C ASN A 45 -7.96 -6.81 -11.13
N TRP A 46 -7.15 -6.98 -10.09
CA TRP A 46 -6.49 -5.87 -9.40
C TRP A 46 -5.48 -5.20 -10.33
N LEU A 47 -4.63 -5.96 -11.03
CA LEU A 47 -3.67 -5.43 -12.00
C LEU A 47 -4.34 -4.66 -13.13
N ALA A 48 -5.42 -5.21 -13.71
CA ALA A 48 -6.19 -4.52 -14.75
C ALA A 48 -6.83 -3.21 -14.26
N TRP A 49 -7.14 -3.10 -12.97
CA TRP A 49 -7.66 -1.87 -12.37
C TRP A 49 -6.58 -0.79 -12.19
N LEU A 50 -5.32 -1.17 -11.99
CA LEU A 50 -4.21 -0.24 -11.74
C LEU A 50 -3.77 0.57 -12.98
N ASP A 51 -4.10 0.09 -14.19
CA ASP A 51 -3.81 0.76 -15.47
C ASP A 51 -4.44 2.18 -15.58
N GLY A 52 -5.25 2.58 -14.59
CA GLY A 52 -5.99 3.84 -14.51
C GLY A 52 -5.30 5.07 -13.89
N ARG A 53 -3.99 5.05 -13.55
CA ARG A 53 -3.17 6.20 -13.07
C ARG A 53 -3.25 6.61 -11.58
N ASN A 54 -3.66 5.71 -10.68
CA ASN A 54 -3.64 6.02 -9.24
C ASN A 54 -2.43 5.40 -8.55
N PRO A 55 -1.92 6.01 -7.45
CA PRO A 55 -0.89 5.40 -6.64
C PRO A 55 -1.29 3.99 -6.17
N ILE A 56 -0.33 3.07 -6.21
CA ILE A 56 -0.52 1.69 -5.81
C ILE A 56 -0.10 1.55 -4.36
N CYS A 57 -1.04 1.18 -3.50
CA CYS A 57 -0.69 0.86 -2.12
C CYS A 57 -0.22 -0.60 -2.03
N LEU A 58 1.03 -0.80 -1.63
CA LEU A 58 1.68 -2.10 -1.54
C LEU A 58 1.81 -2.50 -0.06
N PRO A 59 0.97 -3.41 0.44
CA PRO A 59 1.10 -3.86 1.81
C PRO A 59 2.23 -4.88 1.93
N VAL A 60 3.36 -4.43 2.43
CA VAL A 60 4.60 -5.23 2.54
C VAL A 60 4.91 -5.63 3.97
N LEU A 61 4.26 -5.02 4.95
CA LEU A 61 4.42 -5.33 6.37
C LEU A 61 3.20 -6.10 6.89
N SER A 62 3.39 -7.33 7.38
CA SER A 62 2.31 -8.09 8.00
C SER A 62 1.87 -7.48 9.33
N ALA A 63 0.59 -7.13 9.45
CA ALA A 63 0.00 -6.68 10.71
C ALA A 63 -0.35 -7.84 11.67
N ALA A 64 -0.28 -9.09 11.21
CA ALA A 64 -0.74 -10.28 11.93
C ALA A 64 0.15 -10.69 13.12
N THR A 65 1.41 -10.26 13.13
CA THR A 65 2.36 -10.54 14.21
C THR A 65 2.79 -9.22 14.85
N PRO A 66 2.14 -8.79 15.96
CA PRO A 66 2.44 -7.52 16.59
C PRO A 66 3.92 -7.34 16.92
N ASP A 67 4.42 -6.13 16.66
CA ASP A 67 5.77 -5.66 16.97
C ASP A 67 6.92 -6.40 16.25
N ALA A 68 6.62 -7.40 15.41
CA ALA A 68 7.55 -8.05 14.51
C ALA A 68 7.76 -7.19 13.26
N VAL A 69 8.84 -6.41 13.26
CA VAL A 69 9.19 -5.50 12.16
C VAL A 69 10.35 -6.12 11.36
N PRO A 70 10.15 -6.50 10.08
CA PRO A 70 11.23 -6.94 9.20
C PRO A 70 12.26 -5.85 8.94
N HIS A 71 13.43 -6.24 8.42
CA HIS A 71 14.43 -5.27 7.97
C HIS A 71 13.90 -4.48 6.75
N PRO A 72 14.23 -3.18 6.60
CA PRO A 72 13.81 -2.38 5.44
C PRO A 72 14.10 -3.03 4.08
N ASP A 73 15.27 -3.66 3.91
CA ASP A 73 15.62 -4.38 2.68
C ASP A 73 14.62 -5.47 2.32
N GLN A 74 14.12 -6.22 3.32
CA GLN A 74 13.15 -7.29 3.10
C GLN A 74 11.79 -6.73 2.64
N LEU A 75 11.40 -5.58 3.18
CA LEU A 75 10.18 -4.87 2.77
C LEU A 75 10.34 -4.31 1.35
N ALA A 76 11.50 -3.75 1.02
CA ALA A 76 11.82 -3.25 -0.32
C ALA A 76 11.84 -4.40 -1.35
N GLU A 77 12.51 -5.52 -1.07
CA GLU A 77 12.50 -6.72 -1.93
C GLU A 77 11.10 -7.28 -2.13
N GLN A 78 10.25 -7.25 -1.09
CA GLN A 78 8.85 -7.65 -1.21
C GLN A 78 8.09 -6.68 -2.11
N ALA A 79 8.27 -5.37 -1.96
CA ALA A 79 7.66 -4.35 -2.82
C ALA A 79 8.10 -4.50 -4.28
N GLN A 80 9.39 -4.68 -4.56
CA GLN A 80 9.91 -4.88 -5.92
C GLN A 80 9.28 -6.09 -6.60
N ARG A 81 9.10 -7.20 -5.86
CA ARG A 81 8.40 -8.38 -6.39
C ARG A 81 6.96 -8.06 -6.77
N TRP A 82 6.27 -7.23 -6.00
CA TRP A 82 4.92 -6.77 -6.34
C TRP A 82 4.90 -5.86 -7.56
N ILE A 83 5.79 -4.88 -7.60
CA ILE A 83 5.88 -3.91 -8.71
C ILE A 83 6.16 -4.64 -10.03
N ALA A 84 7.13 -5.55 -10.04
CA ALA A 84 7.47 -6.35 -11.21
C ALA A 84 6.35 -7.31 -11.62
N ALA A 85 5.66 -7.93 -10.66
CA ALA A 85 4.50 -8.79 -10.95
C ALA A 85 3.33 -7.98 -11.54
N ALA A 86 3.21 -6.71 -11.15
CA ALA A 86 2.19 -5.80 -11.63
C ALA A 86 2.53 -5.10 -12.96
N GLY A 87 3.80 -5.10 -13.38
CA GLY A 87 4.28 -4.28 -14.50
C GLY A 87 4.05 -2.79 -14.26
N ALA A 88 4.25 -2.34 -13.02
CA ALA A 88 3.86 -1.01 -12.55
C ALA A 88 5.07 -0.13 -12.18
N GLU A 89 6.22 -0.33 -12.80
CA GLU A 89 7.48 0.35 -12.47
C GLU A 89 7.41 1.88 -12.58
N ASP A 90 6.55 2.39 -13.47
CA ASP A 90 6.38 3.82 -13.74
C ASP A 90 5.23 4.45 -12.92
N VAL A 91 4.70 3.74 -11.90
CA VAL A 91 3.57 4.20 -11.08
C VAL A 91 4.04 4.60 -9.69
N GLU A 92 3.42 5.62 -9.09
CA GLU A 92 3.68 5.97 -7.69
C GLU A 92 3.27 4.82 -6.76
N HIS A 93 4.13 4.47 -5.80
CA HIS A 93 3.88 3.40 -4.85
C HIS A 93 3.82 3.92 -3.41
N VAL A 94 2.89 3.39 -2.62
CA VAL A 94 2.77 3.67 -1.19
C VAL A 94 2.92 2.38 -0.42
N LEU A 95 4.02 2.22 0.31
CA LEU A 95 4.22 1.07 1.17
C LEU A 95 3.33 1.15 2.42
N SER A 96 2.71 0.04 2.80
CA SER A 96 1.80 0.00 3.94
C SER A 96 1.88 -1.32 4.74
N PRO A 97 1.27 -1.36 5.93
CA PRO A 97 0.91 -2.62 6.57
C PRO A 97 -0.27 -3.32 5.88
N THR A 98 -0.37 -4.64 6.02
CA THR A 98 -1.47 -5.45 5.44
C THR A 98 -2.84 -5.16 6.02
N CYS A 99 -2.91 -4.61 7.24
CA CYS A 99 -4.17 -4.23 7.90
C CYS A 99 -3.84 -3.16 8.98
N GLY A 100 -4.85 -2.69 9.72
CA GLY A 100 -4.62 -1.77 10.83
C GLY A 100 -3.71 -2.40 11.92
N LEU A 101 -2.85 -1.59 12.54
CA LEU A 101 -1.93 -2.02 13.61
C LEU A 101 -2.62 -2.14 14.99
N ALA A 102 -3.88 -2.59 15.01
CA ALA A 102 -4.60 -2.81 16.26
C ALA A 102 -3.88 -3.88 17.10
N GLY A 103 -3.60 -3.57 18.36
CA GLY A 103 -2.87 -4.47 19.27
C GLY A 103 -1.35 -4.35 19.22
N TRP A 104 -0.79 -3.51 18.34
CA TRP A 104 0.63 -3.17 18.36
C TRP A 104 0.96 -2.18 19.48
N SER A 105 2.19 -2.23 19.99
CA SER A 105 2.68 -1.18 20.88
C SER A 105 2.97 0.10 20.09
N ALA A 106 2.93 1.26 20.76
CA ALA A 106 3.29 2.52 20.13
C ALA A 106 4.74 2.53 19.62
N GLU A 107 5.65 1.89 20.35
CA GLU A 107 7.04 1.72 19.93
C GLU A 107 7.15 0.81 18.70
N GLY A 108 6.46 -0.33 18.71
CA GLY A 108 6.42 -1.24 17.57
C GLY A 108 5.83 -0.59 16.32
N ALA A 109 4.74 0.16 16.46
CA ALA A 109 4.17 0.94 15.36
C ALA A 109 5.15 2.00 14.85
N GLY A 110 5.88 2.69 15.74
CA GLY A 110 6.93 3.63 15.36
C GLY A 110 8.05 2.99 14.54
N ARG A 111 8.55 1.82 14.99
CA ARG A 111 9.56 1.04 14.25
C ARG A 111 9.03 0.57 12.90
N ALA A 112 7.77 0.14 12.84
CA ALA A 112 7.12 -0.26 11.58
C ALA A 112 7.09 0.87 10.55
N PHE A 113 6.64 2.07 10.95
CA PHE A 113 6.61 3.22 10.03
C PHE A 113 8.01 3.68 9.62
N ALA A 114 9.00 3.63 10.53
CA ALA A 114 10.38 3.90 10.18
C ALA A 114 10.90 2.90 9.14
N ALA A 115 10.66 1.60 9.34
CA ALA A 115 11.09 0.57 8.39
C ALA A 115 10.41 0.69 7.02
N LEU A 116 9.12 1.03 6.97
CA LEU A 116 8.39 1.29 5.73
C LEU A 116 8.94 2.51 4.99
N ARG A 117 9.28 3.59 5.71
CA ARG A 117 9.92 4.78 5.13
C ARG A 117 11.29 4.40 4.54
N ASP A 118 12.14 3.75 5.31
CA ASP A 118 13.49 3.39 4.88
C ASP A 118 13.45 2.44 3.67
N ALA A 119 12.48 1.51 3.64
CA ALA A 119 12.25 0.64 2.48
C ALA A 119 11.82 1.42 1.23
N ALA A 120 10.98 2.46 1.37
CA ALA A 120 10.60 3.32 0.26
C ALA A 120 11.80 4.14 -0.27
N GLU A 121 12.70 4.57 0.62
CA GLU A 121 13.95 5.24 0.21
C GLU A 121 14.88 4.29 -0.56
N ILE A 122 15.00 3.03 -0.14
CA ILE A 122 15.74 2.00 -0.88
C ILE A 122 15.16 1.80 -2.29
N LEU A 123 13.84 1.70 -2.42
CA LEU A 123 13.16 1.58 -3.71
C LEU A 123 13.42 2.78 -4.63
N ALA A 124 13.43 3.99 -4.08
CA ALA A 124 13.63 5.21 -4.86
C ALA A 124 15.08 5.40 -5.34
N ALA A 125 16.04 4.68 -4.75
CA ALA A 125 17.46 4.78 -5.08
C ALA A 125 17.93 3.75 -6.13
N GLY A 126 17.16 2.68 -6.37
CA GLY A 126 17.45 1.62 -7.33
C GLY A 126 16.80 1.86 -8.69
#